data_AF-A0A367JFK2-F1
#
_entry.id   AF-A0A367JFK2-F1
#
_cell.length_a   1.000
_cell.length_b   1.000
_cell.length_c   1.000
_cell.angle_alpha   90.00
_cell.angle_beta   90.00
_cell.angle_gamma   90.00
#
_symmetry.space_group_name_H-M   'P 1'
#
loop_
_entity.id
_entity.type
_entity.pdbx_description
1 polymer ?
#
loop_
_entity_poly.entity_id
_entity_poly.type
_entity_poly.pdbx_seq_one_letter_code
_entity_poly.pdbx_strand_id
1 'polypeptide(L)'
;MAEDAHADLPTLDQVLTRKTLPPVCLYNFYIVMRDRLKMEEVLDFYLDLQHHDLLWRKYVKAMHRTGHLSETDMSEGFQSPRLLSRLSYQPTDEKVPSRKDLTVSSQRLLSRYLVPSATKEVTQLPIELRKLLCEELEKAEARDDPLLFAEAKNYVLEYMQRFAYPKFLRLKVWGNVTLYQQIIRLVVGIVGLFGALTSSLCLILLGYPQWGVRFWVYIITLLDWDL
;
A
#
# COMPACT_ATOMS: atom_id res chain seq x y z
N MET A 1 -22.99 15.91 4.44
CA MET A 1 -21.80 16.74 4.71
C MET A 1 -20.66 16.14 3.91
N ALA A 2 -20.45 16.65 2.70
CA ALA A 2 -19.24 16.39 1.93
C ALA A 2 -18.24 17.44 2.40
N GLU A 3 -17.39 17.04 3.35
CA GLU A 3 -16.34 17.88 3.89
C GLU A 3 -15.24 18.01 2.84
N ASP A 4 -14.78 19.24 2.63
CA ASP A 4 -13.88 19.67 1.57
C ASP A 4 -12.61 18.80 1.49
N ALA A 5 -12.57 17.93 0.48
CA ALA A 5 -11.41 17.12 0.11
C ALA A 5 -10.36 17.97 -0.62
N HIS A 6 -9.82 18.97 0.06
CA HIS A 6 -8.62 19.66 -0.39
C HIS A 6 -7.42 18.70 -0.34
N ALA A 7 -7.08 18.15 -1.51
CA ALA A 7 -5.72 18.04 -2.06
C ALA A 7 -4.63 17.27 -1.30
N ASP A 8 -4.93 16.48 -0.27
CA ASP A 8 -3.94 15.58 0.30
C ASP A 8 -3.95 14.21 -0.40
N LEU A 9 -2.77 13.82 -0.88
CA LEU A 9 -2.54 12.49 -1.44
C LEU A 9 -2.95 11.45 -0.39
N PRO A 10 -3.74 10.42 -0.73
CA PRO A 10 -4.18 9.43 0.25
C PRO A 10 -2.96 8.79 0.92
N THR A 11 -3.13 8.32 2.15
CA THR A 11 -2.06 7.60 2.85
C THR A 11 -2.11 6.11 2.53
N LEU A 12 -0.98 5.42 2.73
CA LEU A 12 -0.94 3.96 2.56
C LEU A 12 -1.97 3.27 3.46
N ASP A 13 -2.14 3.73 4.71
CA ASP A 13 -3.13 3.18 5.64
C ASP A 13 -4.56 3.30 5.09
N GLN A 14 -4.93 4.45 4.51
CA GLN A 14 -6.24 4.63 3.87
C GLN A 14 -6.45 3.67 2.69
N VAL A 15 -5.39 3.43 1.91
CA VAL A 15 -5.42 2.46 0.80
C VAL A 15 -5.60 1.04 1.32
N LEU A 16 -4.85 0.63 2.34
CA LEU A 16 -4.91 -0.70 2.95
C LEU A 16 -6.24 -0.96 3.65
N THR A 17 -6.83 0.06 4.29
CA THR A 17 -8.14 -0.01 4.94
C THR A 17 -9.33 0.10 3.97
N ARG A 18 -9.08 0.13 2.65
CA ARG A 18 -10.10 0.23 1.58
C ARG A 18 -10.96 1.51 1.68
N LYS A 19 -10.41 2.60 2.20
CA LYS A 19 -11.10 3.91 2.30
C LYS A 19 -10.95 4.77 1.04
N THR A 20 -10.23 4.29 0.03
CA THR A 20 -9.91 5.04 -1.18
C THR A 20 -10.54 4.44 -2.43
N LEU A 21 -10.76 5.29 -3.44
CA LEU A 21 -11.31 4.91 -4.74
C LEU A 21 -10.21 4.84 -5.82
N PRO A 22 -10.46 4.16 -6.96
CA PRO A 22 -9.54 4.20 -8.10
C PRO A 22 -9.22 5.65 -8.52
N PRO A 23 -7.98 5.95 -8.97
CA PRO A 23 -6.90 5.03 -9.31
C PRO A 23 -6.00 4.60 -8.13
N VAL A 24 -6.12 5.23 -6.96
CA VAL A 24 -5.26 5.02 -5.78
C VAL A 24 -5.97 4.14 -4.75
N CYS A 25 -6.18 2.86 -5.07
CA CYS A 25 -6.91 1.89 -4.23
C CYS A 25 -6.14 0.59 -4.00
N LEU A 26 -6.56 -0.21 -3.01
CA LEU A 26 -5.90 -1.48 -2.65
C LEU A 26 -5.71 -2.41 -3.84
N TYR A 27 -6.71 -2.54 -4.70
CA TYR A 27 -6.64 -3.39 -5.88
C TYR A 27 -5.52 -2.96 -6.83
N ASN A 28 -5.44 -1.66 -7.15
CA ASN A 28 -4.38 -1.14 -7.99
C ASN A 28 -3.00 -1.20 -7.33
N PHE A 29 -2.95 -1.02 -6.00
CA PHE A 29 -1.73 -1.18 -5.24
C PHE A 29 -1.21 -2.61 -5.31
N TYR A 30 -2.10 -3.59 -5.14
CA TYR A 30 -1.80 -5.01 -5.28
C TYR A 30 -1.23 -5.36 -6.66
N ILE A 31 -1.87 -4.88 -7.74
CA ILE A 31 -1.37 -5.09 -9.11
C ILE A 31 0.04 -4.54 -9.26
N VAL A 32 0.33 -3.34 -8.75
CA VAL A 32 1.66 -2.73 -8.86
C VAL A 32 2.69 -3.52 -8.04
N MET A 33 2.33 -3.96 -6.83
CA MET A 33 3.22 -4.77 -6.00
C MET A 33 3.59 -6.10 -6.64
N ARG A 34 2.62 -6.78 -7.28
CA ARG A 34 2.83 -8.06 -7.99
C ARG A 34 3.55 -7.90 -9.33
N ASP A 35 3.09 -6.97 -10.15
CA ASP A 35 3.53 -6.91 -11.56
C ASP A 35 4.80 -6.07 -11.74
N ARG A 36 4.95 -4.99 -10.97
CA ARG A 36 6.05 -4.02 -11.13
C ARG A 36 7.12 -4.16 -10.05
N LEU A 37 6.74 -4.42 -8.81
CA LEU A 37 7.68 -4.45 -7.69
C LEU A 37 8.13 -5.85 -7.27
N LYS A 38 7.41 -6.91 -7.69
CA LYS A 38 7.73 -8.32 -7.39
C LYS A 38 7.90 -8.59 -5.89
N MET A 39 7.04 -7.98 -5.09
CA MET A 39 7.04 -8.06 -3.62
C MET A 39 5.62 -8.21 -3.08
N GLU A 40 4.74 -8.87 -3.83
CA GLU A 40 3.34 -9.13 -3.45
C GLU A 40 3.23 -9.82 -2.08
N GLU A 41 4.23 -10.59 -1.71
CA GLU A 41 4.24 -11.38 -0.48
C GLU A 41 4.28 -10.51 0.78
N VAL A 42 4.91 -9.34 0.68
CA VAL A 42 4.92 -8.34 1.76
C VAL A 42 3.51 -7.81 2.03
N LEU A 43 2.75 -7.54 0.96
CA LEU A 43 1.36 -7.08 1.08
C LEU A 43 0.43 -8.20 1.51
N ASP A 44 0.59 -9.40 0.95
CA ASP A 44 -0.19 -10.57 1.33
C ASP A 44 0.01 -10.90 2.81
N PHE A 45 1.26 -10.88 3.29
CA PHE A 45 1.56 -11.07 4.70
C PHE A 45 0.88 -10.02 5.58
N TYR A 46 0.95 -8.73 5.21
CA TYR A 46 0.26 -7.68 5.95
C TYR A 46 -1.26 -7.89 6.02
N LEU A 47 -1.88 -8.26 4.90
CA LEU A 47 -3.32 -8.50 4.84
C LEU A 47 -3.73 -9.74 5.65
N ASP A 48 -2.92 -10.79 5.64
CA ASP A 48 -3.15 -11.98 6.45
C ASP A 48 -2.97 -11.69 7.96
N LEU A 49 -2.00 -10.86 8.34
CA LEU A 49 -1.86 -10.35 9.72
C LEU A 49 -3.08 -9.54 10.17
N GLN A 50 -3.61 -8.68 9.28
CA GLN A 50 -4.86 -7.95 9.55
C GLN A 50 -6.04 -8.91 9.71
N HIS A 51 -6.12 -9.96 8.89
CA HIS A 51 -7.16 -10.96 9.00
C HIS A 51 -7.10 -11.72 10.32
N HIS A 52 -5.90 -12.11 10.76
CA HIS A 52 -5.67 -12.77 12.04
C HIS A 52 -6.09 -11.88 13.23
N ASP A 53 -5.75 -10.59 13.22
CA ASP A 53 -6.20 -9.61 14.23
C ASP A 53 -7.74 -9.49 14.28
N LEU A 54 -8.40 -9.47 13.12
CA LEU A 54 -9.87 -9.47 13.06
C LEU A 54 -10.49 -10.76 13.61
N LEU A 55 -9.89 -11.92 13.33
CA LEU A 55 -10.33 -13.20 13.91
C LEU A 55 -10.19 -13.18 15.44
N TRP A 56 -9.05 -12.74 15.95
CA TRP A 56 -8.80 -12.60 17.38
C TRP A 56 -9.82 -11.68 18.06
N ARG A 57 -10.07 -10.50 17.51
CA ARG A 57 -11.04 -9.54 18.06
C ARG A 57 -12.45 -10.12 18.09
N LYS A 58 -12.87 -10.85 17.05
CA LYS A 58 -14.16 -11.53 17.02
C LYS A 58 -14.25 -12.60 18.11
N TYR A 59 -13.19 -13.39 18.27
CA TYR A 59 -13.10 -14.42 19.29
C TYR A 59 -13.20 -13.83 20.70
N VAL A 60 -12.34 -12.87 21.05
CA VAL A 60 -12.36 -12.21 22.36
C VAL A 60 -13.71 -11.57 22.65
N LYS A 61 -14.32 -10.90 21.66
CA LYS A 61 -15.65 -10.30 21.82
C LYS A 61 -16.73 -11.33 22.10
N ALA A 62 -16.66 -12.51 21.50
CA ALA A 62 -17.61 -13.59 21.77
C ALA A 62 -17.37 -14.22 23.15
N MET A 63 -16.12 -14.38 23.55
CA MET A 63 -15.74 -14.87 24.87
C MET A 63 -16.19 -13.92 26.00
N HIS A 64 -16.13 -12.61 25.76
CA HIS A 64 -16.70 -11.61 26.67
C HIS A 64 -18.24 -11.70 26.73
N ARG A 65 -18.91 -11.85 25.59
CA ARG A 65 -20.38 -11.98 25.53
C ARG A 65 -20.90 -13.23 26.23
N THR A 66 -20.15 -14.32 26.19
CA THR A 66 -20.51 -15.60 26.82
C THR A 66 -20.15 -15.66 28.30
N GLY A 67 -19.64 -14.57 28.88
CA GLY A 67 -19.26 -14.48 30.30
C GLY A 67 -18.04 -15.31 30.68
N HIS A 68 -17.32 -15.87 29.69
CA HIS A 68 -16.11 -16.67 29.93
C HIS A 68 -14.87 -15.80 30.16
N LEU A 69 -14.93 -14.51 29.81
CA LEU A 69 -13.92 -13.50 30.14
C LEU A 69 -14.56 -12.40 30.99
N SER A 70 -13.93 -12.07 32.11
CA SER A 70 -14.28 -10.92 32.98
C SER A 70 -13.57 -9.64 32.53
N GLU A 71 -14.07 -8.45 32.89
CA GLU A 71 -13.34 -7.18 32.65
C GLU A 71 -11.97 -7.15 33.35
N THR A 72 -11.87 -7.79 34.52
CA THR A 72 -10.60 -7.94 35.27
C THR A 72 -9.57 -8.75 34.45
N ASP A 73 -10.03 -9.78 33.76
CA ASP A 73 -9.20 -10.65 32.93
C ASP A 73 -8.64 -9.91 31.71
N MET A 74 -9.41 -8.98 31.14
CA MET A 74 -8.95 -8.14 30.03
C MET A 74 -7.86 -7.16 30.45
N SER A 75 -7.83 -6.75 31.73
CA SER A 75 -6.84 -5.83 32.28
C SER A 75 -5.52 -6.49 32.65
N GLU A 76 -5.52 -7.78 33.01
CA GLU A 76 -4.31 -8.55 33.32
C GLU A 76 -3.50 -8.94 32.07
N GLY A 77 -4.06 -8.74 30.87
CA GLY A 77 -3.45 -9.08 29.60
C GLY A 77 -3.52 -10.57 29.29
N PHE A 78 -3.50 -10.91 28.00
CA PHE A 78 -3.67 -12.29 27.49
C PHE A 78 -2.50 -13.24 27.80
N GLN A 79 -1.60 -12.84 28.69
CA GLN A 79 -0.37 -13.56 29.06
C GLN A 79 -0.58 -14.53 30.22
N SER A 80 -1.72 -14.44 30.94
CA SER A 80 -1.91 -15.26 32.12
C SER A 80 -2.42 -16.67 31.75
N PRO A 81 -1.80 -17.73 32.30
CA PRO A 81 -2.17 -19.12 31.97
C PRO A 81 -3.61 -19.47 32.36
N ARG A 82 -4.19 -18.75 33.32
CA ARG A 82 -5.61 -18.87 33.71
C ARG A 82 -6.56 -18.43 32.59
N LEU A 83 -6.19 -17.40 31.83
CA LEU A 83 -6.97 -16.93 30.69
C LEU A 83 -6.86 -17.87 29.51
N LEU A 84 -5.69 -18.44 29.27
CA LEU A 84 -5.54 -19.48 28.26
C LEU A 84 -6.49 -20.65 28.55
N SER A 85 -6.63 -21.10 29.79
CA SER A 85 -7.61 -22.15 30.13
C SER A 85 -9.07 -21.74 29.87
N ARG A 86 -9.43 -20.48 30.10
CA ARG A 86 -10.80 -19.97 29.80
C ARG A 86 -11.04 -19.79 28.30
N LEU A 87 -9.98 -19.44 27.57
CA LEU A 87 -9.95 -19.35 26.10
C LEU A 87 -9.91 -20.73 25.42
N SER A 88 -9.94 -21.86 26.14
CA SER A 88 -10.15 -23.15 25.48
C SER A 88 -11.61 -23.42 25.15
N TYR A 89 -12.53 -22.54 25.57
CA TYR A 89 -13.96 -22.70 25.29
C TYR A 89 -14.24 -22.69 23.79
N GLN A 90 -15.09 -23.64 23.38
CA GLN A 90 -15.53 -23.80 22.01
C GLN A 90 -16.95 -23.21 21.88
N PRO A 91 -17.12 -22.10 21.16
CA PRO A 91 -18.43 -21.48 21.00
C PRO A 91 -19.39 -22.41 20.27
N THR A 92 -20.67 -22.39 20.67
CA THR A 92 -21.73 -23.22 20.09
C THR A 92 -22.29 -22.67 18.77
N ASP A 93 -22.00 -21.40 18.44
CA ASP A 93 -22.36 -20.76 17.17
C ASP A 93 -21.21 -20.91 16.16
N GLU A 94 -21.48 -21.55 15.01
CA GLU A 94 -20.52 -21.78 13.92
C GLU A 94 -19.91 -20.49 13.37
N LYS A 95 -20.57 -19.33 13.52
CA LYS A 95 -20.07 -18.05 13.01
C LYS A 95 -19.00 -17.42 13.91
N VAL A 96 -18.80 -17.93 15.13
CA VAL A 96 -17.80 -17.43 16.06
C VAL A 96 -16.50 -18.21 15.89
N PRO A 97 -15.37 -17.54 15.62
CA PRO A 97 -14.08 -18.22 15.52
C PRO A 97 -13.77 -18.99 16.81
N SER A 98 -13.26 -20.21 16.70
CA SER A 98 -12.74 -20.97 17.84
C SER A 98 -11.27 -20.63 18.09
N ARG A 99 -10.75 -20.93 19.29
CA ARG A 99 -9.32 -20.90 19.55
C ARG A 99 -8.53 -21.77 18.57
N LYS A 100 -9.09 -22.91 18.14
CA LYS A 100 -8.47 -23.75 17.11
C LYS A 100 -8.26 -23.00 15.80
N ASP A 101 -9.20 -22.13 15.41
CA ASP A 101 -9.08 -21.34 14.18
C ASP A 101 -7.98 -20.28 14.28
N LEU A 102 -7.78 -19.72 15.48
CA LEU A 102 -6.67 -18.79 15.76
C LEU A 102 -5.32 -19.48 15.63
N THR A 103 -5.17 -20.65 16.25
CA THR A 103 -3.94 -21.45 16.15
C THR A 103 -3.70 -21.92 14.72
N VAL A 104 -4.73 -22.33 13.98
CA VAL A 104 -4.60 -22.67 12.55
C VAL A 104 -4.16 -21.46 11.73
N SER A 105 -4.68 -20.27 12.04
CA SER A 105 -4.29 -19.02 11.38
C SER A 105 -2.84 -18.64 11.67
N SER A 106 -2.38 -18.74 12.92
CA SER A 106 -1.00 -18.41 13.30
C SER A 106 0.00 -19.41 12.70
N GLN A 107 -0.31 -20.70 12.71
CA GLN A 107 0.50 -21.75 12.07
C GLN A 107 0.56 -21.60 10.54
N ARG A 108 -0.54 -21.15 9.91
CA ARG A 108 -0.55 -20.82 8.48
C ARG A 108 0.36 -19.62 8.18
N LEU A 109 0.33 -18.58 9.02
CA LEU A 109 1.21 -17.42 8.87
C LEU A 109 2.69 -17.81 8.98
N LEU A 110 3.02 -18.63 9.99
CA LEU A 110 4.37 -19.19 10.20
C LEU A 110 4.87 -19.94 8.96
N SER A 111 4.16 -21.00 8.58
CA SER A 111 4.56 -21.90 7.49
C SER A 111 4.61 -21.23 6.12
N ARG A 112 3.77 -20.21 5.88
CA ARG A 112 3.68 -19.55 4.58
C ARG A 112 4.68 -18.43 4.39
N TYR A 113 5.00 -17.67 5.45
CA TYR A 113 5.74 -16.41 5.34
C TYR A 113 7.04 -16.34 6.14
N LEU A 114 7.15 -17.05 7.26
CA LEU A 114 8.24 -16.87 8.23
C LEU A 114 9.29 -17.99 8.16
N VAL A 115 8.90 -19.19 7.76
CA VAL A 115 9.81 -20.34 7.61
C VAL A 115 10.79 -20.09 6.44
N PRO A 116 12.08 -20.41 6.61
CA PRO A 116 13.06 -20.30 5.52
C PRO A 116 12.67 -21.18 4.34
N SER A 117 12.78 -20.66 3.11
CA SER A 117 12.35 -21.32 1.88
C SER A 117 10.84 -21.56 1.77
N ALA A 118 10.02 -20.85 2.54
CA ALA A 118 8.57 -20.89 2.37
C ALA A 118 8.18 -20.38 0.98
N THR A 119 7.05 -20.88 0.46
CA THR A 119 6.55 -20.47 -0.86
C THR A 119 6.32 -18.97 -0.98
N LYS A 120 6.03 -18.33 0.17
CA LYS A 120 5.87 -16.88 0.25
C LYS A 120 6.78 -16.23 1.29
N GLU A 121 8.06 -16.64 1.33
CA GLU A 121 8.99 -16.12 2.33
C GLU A 121 9.14 -14.59 2.26
N VAL A 122 8.78 -13.90 3.35
CA VAL A 122 8.96 -12.46 3.48
C VAL A 122 10.43 -12.18 3.82
N THR A 123 11.26 -12.11 2.79
CA THR A 123 12.71 -11.83 2.89
C THR A 123 13.04 -10.41 3.34
N GLN A 124 12.07 -9.49 3.26
CA GLN A 124 12.22 -8.09 3.63
C GLN A 124 12.22 -7.86 5.14
N LEU A 125 11.71 -8.82 5.92
CA LEU A 125 11.66 -8.74 7.38
C LEU A 125 13.05 -9.03 7.99
N PRO A 126 13.46 -8.37 9.09
CA PRO A 126 14.71 -8.68 9.76
C PRO A 126 14.77 -10.14 10.19
N ILE A 127 15.93 -10.76 10.01
CA ILE A 127 16.12 -12.20 10.26
C ILE A 127 15.89 -12.52 11.73
N GLU A 128 16.29 -11.60 12.62
CA GLU A 128 16.11 -11.67 14.06
C GLU A 128 14.62 -11.73 14.41
N LEU A 129 13.81 -10.84 13.82
CA LEU A 129 12.38 -10.78 14.08
C LEU A 129 11.68 -12.07 13.59
N ARG A 130 12.06 -12.59 12.42
CA ARG A 130 11.50 -13.87 11.93
C ARG A 130 11.86 -15.02 12.85
N LYS A 131 13.11 -15.13 13.28
CA LYS A 131 13.55 -16.18 14.22
C LYS A 131 12.78 -16.12 15.53
N LEU A 132 12.62 -14.92 16.10
CA LEU A 132 11.85 -14.72 17.33
C LEU A 132 10.39 -15.18 17.17
N LEU A 133 9.74 -14.83 16.05
CA LEU A 133 8.37 -15.27 15.79
C LEU A 133 8.27 -16.79 15.57
N CYS A 134 9.24 -17.40 14.88
CA CYS A 134 9.29 -18.86 14.72
C CYS A 134 9.45 -19.54 16.08
N GLU A 135 10.41 -19.10 16.90
CA GLU A 135 10.65 -19.65 18.24
C GLU A 135 9.42 -19.51 19.15
N GLU A 136 8.68 -18.39 19.09
CA GLU A 136 7.49 -18.19 19.91
C GLU A 136 6.30 -19.04 19.47
N LEU A 137 6.14 -19.26 18.16
CA LEU A 137 5.03 -20.04 17.58
C LEU A 137 5.28 -21.55 17.61
N GLU A 138 6.52 -21.99 17.77
CA GLU A 138 6.89 -23.41 17.93
C GLU A 138 6.76 -23.90 19.38
N LYS A 139 6.62 -23.01 20.37
CA LYS A 139 6.40 -23.38 21.77
C LYS A 139 5.09 -24.15 21.96
N ALA A 140 5.08 -25.08 22.93
CA ALA A 140 3.91 -25.90 23.26
C ALA A 140 2.68 -25.08 23.69
N GLU A 141 2.90 -23.89 24.28
CA GLU A 141 1.87 -22.88 24.55
C GLU A 141 2.11 -21.66 23.64
N ALA A 142 1.93 -21.85 22.33
CA ALA A 142 2.07 -20.78 21.35
C ALA A 142 1.14 -19.61 21.67
N ARG A 143 1.69 -18.40 21.66
CA ARG A 143 0.93 -17.16 21.78
C ARG A 143 0.25 -16.83 20.46
N ASP A 144 -1.09 -16.81 20.48
CA ASP A 144 -1.93 -16.46 19.32
C ASP A 144 -2.39 -14.99 19.36
N ASP A 145 -1.84 -14.15 20.26
CA ASP A 145 -2.29 -12.77 20.43
C ASP A 145 -1.73 -11.84 19.33
N PRO A 146 -2.53 -10.87 18.84
CA PRO A 146 -2.09 -9.93 17.80
C PRO A 146 -0.88 -9.07 18.19
N LEU A 147 -0.58 -8.95 19.49
CA LEU A 147 0.57 -8.21 19.97
C LEU A 147 1.89 -8.90 19.57
N LEU A 148 1.90 -10.23 19.49
CA LEU A 148 3.07 -10.99 19.01
C LEU A 148 3.49 -10.52 17.62
N PHE A 149 2.51 -10.29 16.73
CA PHE A 149 2.75 -9.86 15.36
C PHE A 149 2.81 -8.34 15.19
N ALA A 150 2.64 -7.55 16.25
CA ALA A 150 2.55 -6.10 16.14
C ALA A 150 3.83 -5.48 15.57
N GLU A 151 4.99 -5.98 16.00
CA GLU A 151 6.28 -5.49 15.50
C GLU A 151 6.48 -5.84 14.02
N ALA A 152 6.17 -7.08 13.62
CA ALA A 152 6.21 -7.49 12.22
C ALA A 152 5.25 -6.65 11.34
N LYS A 153 4.03 -6.43 11.83
CA LYS A 153 2.99 -5.66 11.15
C LYS A 153 3.43 -4.22 10.90
N ASN A 154 4.02 -3.58 11.93
CA ASN A 154 4.52 -2.22 11.83
C ASN A 154 5.72 -2.13 10.90
N TYR A 155 6.67 -3.06 11.00
CA TYR A 155 7.84 -3.11 10.12
C TYR A 155 7.42 -3.21 8.65
N VAL A 156 6.51 -4.14 8.34
CA VAL A 156 6.04 -4.37 6.98
C VAL A 156 5.27 -3.16 6.43
N LEU A 157 4.46 -2.52 7.28
CA LEU A 157 3.78 -1.27 6.92
C LEU A 157 4.78 -0.18 6.58
N GLU A 158 5.79 0.04 7.43
CA GLU A 158 6.84 1.03 7.20
C GLU A 158 7.64 0.72 5.94
N TYR A 159 7.99 -0.56 5.73
CA TYR A 159 8.68 -1.02 4.53
C TYR A 159 7.87 -0.70 3.26
N MET A 160 6.58 -1.05 3.24
CA MET A 160 5.70 -0.71 2.11
C MET A 160 5.58 0.81 1.93
N GLN A 161 5.47 1.57 3.02
CA GLN A 161 5.35 3.03 2.97
C GLN A 161 6.62 3.70 2.42
N ARG A 162 7.79 3.15 2.74
CA ARG A 162 9.08 3.69 2.31
C ARG A 162 9.45 3.30 0.88
N PHE A 163 9.24 2.04 0.50
CA PHE A 163 9.77 1.50 -0.76
C PHE A 163 8.73 1.28 -1.86
N ALA A 164 7.49 0.93 -1.51
CA ALA A 164 6.46 0.58 -2.49
C ALA A 164 5.51 1.74 -2.78
N TYR A 165 5.05 2.44 -1.73
CA TYR A 165 4.02 3.47 -1.85
C TYR A 165 4.42 4.67 -2.72
N PRO A 166 5.64 5.24 -2.61
CA PRO A 166 6.04 6.36 -3.46
C PRO A 166 6.12 5.95 -4.95
N LYS A 167 6.57 4.72 -5.22
CA LYS A 167 6.61 4.17 -6.59
C LYS A 167 5.20 3.97 -7.16
N PHE A 168 4.29 3.46 -6.34
CA PHE A 168 2.88 3.31 -6.71
C PHE A 168 2.24 4.65 -7.07
N LEU A 169 2.44 5.68 -6.24
CA LEU A 169 1.94 7.02 -6.50
C LEU A 169 2.53 7.61 -7.78
N ARG A 170 3.83 7.44 -8.02
CA ARG A 170 4.46 7.87 -9.28
C ARG A 170 3.85 7.18 -10.50
N LEU A 171 3.54 5.88 -10.40
CA LEU A 171 2.95 5.11 -11.50
C LEU A 171 1.48 5.43 -11.77
N LYS A 172 0.69 5.74 -10.73
CA LYS A 172 -0.77 5.90 -10.84
C LYS A 172 -1.25 7.35 -10.79
N VAL A 173 -0.56 8.22 -10.08
CA VAL A 173 -0.93 9.63 -9.89
C VAL A 173 -0.12 10.52 -10.82
N TRP A 174 1.19 10.31 -10.92
CA TRP A 174 2.05 11.12 -11.79
C TRP A 174 2.20 10.58 -13.21
N GLY A 175 1.66 9.39 -13.48
CA GLY A 175 1.62 8.81 -14.83
C GLY A 175 0.80 9.62 -15.83
N ASN A 176 -0.06 10.54 -15.37
CA ASN A 176 -0.81 11.45 -16.24
C ASN A 176 0.07 12.54 -16.88
N VAL A 177 1.26 12.79 -16.31
CA VAL A 177 2.35 13.44 -17.03
C VAL A 177 3.06 12.33 -17.79
N THR A 178 2.43 11.84 -18.86
CA THR A 178 3.08 10.84 -19.69
C THR A 178 4.34 11.48 -20.26
N LEU A 179 5.51 10.90 -19.97
CA LEU A 179 6.79 11.29 -20.55
C LEU A 179 6.67 11.47 -22.07
N TYR A 180 5.80 10.68 -22.69
CA TYR A 180 5.41 10.80 -24.09
C TYR A 180 4.80 12.16 -24.46
N GLN A 181 3.80 12.65 -23.73
CA GLN A 181 3.23 13.98 -23.97
C GLN A 181 4.24 15.10 -23.71
N GLN A 182 5.11 14.95 -22.70
CA GLN A 182 6.18 15.93 -22.46
C GLN A 182 7.19 15.96 -23.61
N ILE A 183 7.60 14.79 -24.11
CA ILE A 183 8.48 14.69 -25.27
C ILE A 183 7.81 15.24 -26.52
N ILE A 184 6.52 14.96 -26.75
CA ILE A 184 5.80 15.52 -27.91
C ILE A 184 5.78 17.05 -27.83
N ARG A 185 5.39 17.62 -26.68
CA ARG A 185 5.39 19.09 -26.48
C ARG A 185 6.79 19.67 -26.68
N LEU A 186 7.83 18.99 -26.19
CA LEU A 186 9.22 19.40 -26.38
C LEU A 186 9.62 19.37 -27.86
N VAL A 187 9.31 18.29 -28.58
CA VAL A 187 9.65 18.12 -30.00
C VAL A 187 8.92 19.17 -30.84
N VAL A 188 7.61 19.36 -30.62
CA VAL A 188 6.83 20.40 -31.30
C VAL A 188 7.41 21.78 -31.03
N GLY A 189 7.79 22.08 -29.78
CA GLY A 189 8.43 23.34 -29.43
C GLY A 189 9.79 23.55 -30.10
N ILE A 190 10.64 22.52 -30.17
CA ILE A 190 11.94 22.58 -30.85
C ILE A 190 11.77 22.82 -32.36
N VAL A 191 10.82 22.13 -33.00
CA VAL A 191 10.53 22.30 -34.44
C VAL A 191 9.99 23.70 -34.71
N GLY A 192 9.06 24.20 -33.88
CA GLY A 192 8.53 25.55 -33.99
C GLY A 192 9.60 26.63 -33.81
N LEU A 193 10.49 26.47 -32.82
CA LEU A 193 11.61 27.38 -32.58
C LEU A 193 12.60 27.41 -33.76
N PHE A 194 12.89 26.25 -34.35
CA PHE A 194 13.75 26.16 -35.53
C PHE A 194 13.10 26.82 -36.75
N GLY A 195 11.81 26.60 -36.99
CA GLY A 195 11.06 27.25 -38.08
C GLY A 195 10.98 28.77 -37.93
N ALA A 196 10.71 29.27 -36.71
CA ALA A 196 10.68 30.69 -36.43
C ALA A 196 12.06 31.36 -36.62
N LEU A 197 13.13 30.70 -36.15
CA LEU A 197 14.49 31.22 -36.26
C LEU A 197 14.97 31.27 -37.72
N THR A 198 14.73 30.21 -38.49
CA THR A 198 15.07 30.15 -39.92
C THR A 198 14.28 31.17 -40.74
N SER A 199 12.97 31.26 -40.54
CA SER A 199 12.11 32.28 -41.17
C SER A 199 12.57 33.71 -40.85
N SER A 200 12.87 33.99 -39.57
CA SER A 200 13.37 35.30 -39.14
C SER A 200 14.69 35.67 -39.82
N LEU A 201 15.65 34.73 -39.92
CA LEU A 201 16.92 34.94 -40.61
C LEU A 201 16.74 35.14 -42.11
N CYS A 202 15.88 34.36 -42.77
CA CYS A 202 15.55 34.55 -44.19
C CYS A 202 14.98 35.95 -44.45
N LEU A 203 14.05 36.43 -43.61
CA LEU A 203 13.44 37.75 -43.75
C LEU A 203 14.44 38.90 -43.55
N ILE A 204 15.42 38.73 -42.64
CA ILE A 204 16.51 39.70 -42.45
C ILE A 204 17.41 39.75 -43.69
N LEU A 205 17.80 38.60 -44.24
CA LEU A 205 18.67 38.52 -45.41
C LEU A 205 17.99 38.99 -46.69
N LEU A 206 16.67 38.83 -46.82
CA LEU A 206 15.89 39.29 -47.98
C LEU A 206 15.55 40.79 -47.93
N GLY A 207 15.89 41.49 -46.83
CA GLY A 207 15.70 42.94 -46.69
C GLY A 207 14.23 43.39 -46.56
N TYR A 208 13.33 42.51 -46.12
CA TYR A 208 11.89 42.77 -46.09
C TYR A 208 11.48 43.68 -44.90
N PRO A 209 10.57 44.66 -45.08
CA PRO A 209 10.17 45.59 -44.01
C PRO A 209 9.45 44.90 -42.84
N GLN A 210 9.72 45.42 -41.63
CA GLN A 210 9.64 44.67 -40.37
C GLN A 210 8.25 44.69 -39.70
N TRP A 211 7.33 45.52 -40.20
CA TRP A 211 6.25 46.07 -39.37
C TRP A 211 4.91 45.32 -39.46
N GLY A 212 4.70 44.45 -40.46
CA GLY A 212 3.41 43.73 -40.64
C GLY A 212 3.48 42.21 -40.60
N VAL A 213 4.53 41.62 -41.18
CA VAL A 213 4.63 40.15 -41.38
C VAL A 213 5.12 39.42 -40.12
N ARG A 214 5.93 40.09 -39.29
CA ARG A 214 6.55 39.49 -38.10
C ARG A 214 5.55 39.20 -36.98
N PHE A 215 4.52 40.03 -36.82
CA PHE A 215 3.53 39.89 -35.74
C PHE A 215 2.61 38.67 -35.95
N TRP A 216 2.24 38.38 -37.21
CA TRP A 216 1.36 37.26 -37.57
C TRP A 216 2.01 35.89 -37.37
N VAL A 217 3.31 35.77 -37.62
CA VAL A 217 4.04 34.52 -37.39
C VAL A 217 4.08 34.19 -35.90
N TYR A 218 4.27 35.18 -35.03
CA TYR A 218 4.23 34.98 -33.57
C TYR A 218 2.84 34.58 -33.07
N ILE A 219 1.76 35.19 -33.58
CA ILE A 219 0.37 34.85 -33.20
C ILE A 219 0.00 33.41 -33.59
N ILE A 220 0.35 32.98 -34.81
CA ILE A 220 0.09 31.61 -35.27
C ILE A 220 0.86 30.59 -34.42
N THR A 221 2.10 30.88 -34.05
CA THR A 221 2.87 30.02 -33.15
C THR A 221 2.42 30.06 -31.69
N LEU A 222 1.63 31.06 -31.26
CA LEU A 222 1.11 31.19 -29.89
C LEU A 222 -0.26 30.52 -29.74
N LEU A 223 -1.10 30.55 -30.79
CA LEU A 223 -2.44 29.97 -30.77
C LEU A 223 -2.43 28.42 -30.81
N ASP A 224 -1.35 27.82 -31.32
CA ASP A 224 -1.19 26.35 -31.41
C ASP A 224 -0.81 25.69 -30.07
N TRP A 225 -0.59 26.45 -28.99
CA TRP A 225 -0.15 25.93 -27.69
C TRP A 225 -1.27 25.68 -26.67
N ASP A 226 -2.51 26.07 -26.98
CA ASP A 226 -3.68 25.93 -26.10
C ASP A 226 -4.65 24.78 -26.47
N LEU A 227 -4.26 23.85 -27.37
CA LEU A 227 -5.02 22.63 -27.71
C LEU A 227 -4.33 21.32 -27.26
#